data_AF-A0A2A4IRD9-F1
#
_entry.id   AF-A0A2A4IRD9-F1
#
_cell.length_a   1.000
_cell.length_b   1.000
_cell.length_c   1.000
_cell.angle_alpha   90.00
_cell.angle_beta   90.00
_cell.angle_gamma   90.00
#
_symmetry.space_group_name_H-M   'P 1'
#
loop_
_entity.id
_entity.type
_entity.pdbx_description
1 polymer ?
#
loop_
_entity_poly.entity_id
_entity_poly.type
_entity_poly.pdbx_seq_one_letter_code
_entity_poly.pdbx_strand_id
1 'polypeptide(L)'
;MIFISIIILSCFNNDSIVKLNKYAARYEGTINTIANVRQLTTNKCILIVNEDSSIEITIEGGNVYDKKLTISKEELIKTDDISYETSKDGNNYTFIFHDTYMTLKIENSDNTVSEGQLSKIE
;
A
#
# COMPACT_ATOMS: atom_id res chain seq x y z
N MET A 1 -33.37 23.98 -36.81
CA MET A 1 -33.20 23.41 -35.46
C MET A 1 -32.89 21.94 -35.60
N ILE A 2 -31.68 21.49 -35.30
CA ILE A 2 -31.41 20.14 -34.79
C ILE A 2 -30.25 20.30 -33.80
N PHE A 3 -30.57 20.27 -32.51
CA PHE A 3 -29.59 20.21 -31.43
C PHE A 3 -29.29 18.73 -31.20
N ILE A 4 -28.16 18.24 -31.71
CA ILE A 4 -27.70 16.88 -31.42
C ILE A 4 -27.00 16.96 -30.07
N SER A 5 -27.75 16.71 -28.99
CA SER A 5 -27.18 16.48 -27.67
C SER A 5 -26.53 15.10 -27.68
N ILE A 6 -25.22 15.06 -27.90
CA ILE A 6 -24.40 13.88 -27.60
C ILE A 6 -24.32 13.82 -26.08
N ILE A 7 -25.25 13.08 -25.49
CA ILE A 7 -25.09 12.59 -24.12
C ILE A 7 -23.97 11.56 -24.22
N ILE A 8 -22.73 12.02 -24.03
CA ILE A 8 -21.62 11.19 -23.60
C ILE A 8 -22.00 10.67 -22.22
N LEU A 9 -22.73 9.56 -22.23
CA LEU A 9 -22.87 8.66 -21.10
C LEU A 9 -21.48 8.07 -20.87
N SER A 10 -20.58 8.86 -20.29
CA SER A 10 -19.39 8.29 -19.67
C SER A 10 -19.92 7.35 -18.60
N CYS A 11 -19.74 6.05 -18.84
CA CYS A 11 -19.88 5.07 -17.78
C CYS A 11 -18.91 5.50 -16.69
N PHE A 12 -19.42 6.15 -15.66
CA PHE A 12 -18.74 6.22 -14.38
C PHE A 12 -18.65 4.78 -13.90
N ASN A 13 -17.57 4.08 -14.28
CA ASN A 13 -17.17 2.87 -13.59
C ASN A 13 -16.90 3.30 -12.14
N ASN A 14 -17.89 3.04 -11.28
CA ASN A 14 -17.81 3.22 -9.84
C ASN A 14 -16.74 2.31 -9.16
N ASP A 15 -15.87 1.67 -9.94
CA ASP A 15 -14.70 0.91 -9.48
C ASP A 15 -13.56 1.80 -8.96
N SER A 16 -13.66 3.12 -9.09
CA SER A 16 -12.67 4.08 -8.58
C SER A 16 -12.68 4.21 -7.04
N ILE A 17 -13.71 3.70 -6.34
CA ILE A 17 -13.76 3.76 -4.88
C ILE A 17 -12.86 2.66 -4.32
N VAL A 18 -11.72 3.05 -3.73
CA VAL A 18 -10.86 2.15 -2.95
C VAL A 18 -11.68 1.51 -1.82
N LYS A 19 -11.82 0.19 -1.87
CA LYS A 19 -12.51 -0.64 -0.87
C LYS A 19 -11.54 -1.69 -0.34
N LEU A 20 -10.71 -1.28 0.62
CA LEU A 20 -9.76 -2.17 1.30
C LEU A 20 -10.36 -2.85 2.53
N ASN A 21 -11.60 -2.51 2.90
CA ASN A 21 -12.30 -3.08 4.04
C ASN A 21 -12.36 -4.63 4.02
N LYS A 22 -12.38 -5.27 2.85
CA LYS A 22 -12.28 -6.75 2.74
C LYS A 22 -10.94 -7.32 3.25
N TYR A 23 -9.89 -6.50 3.29
CA TYR A 23 -8.56 -6.83 3.80
C TYR A 23 -8.31 -6.26 5.20
N ALA A 24 -9.34 -5.69 5.85
CA ALA A 24 -9.22 -5.13 7.19
C ALA A 24 -8.72 -6.20 8.16
N ALA A 25 -7.49 -5.99 8.64
CA ALA A 25 -6.75 -6.90 9.50
C ALA A 25 -5.42 -6.26 9.91
N ARG A 26 -4.76 -6.90 10.86
CA ARG A 26 -3.36 -6.64 11.19
C ARG A 26 -2.47 -7.63 10.47
N TYR A 27 -1.38 -7.14 9.91
CA TYR A 27 -0.36 -7.92 9.23
C TYR A 27 1.00 -7.66 9.87
N GLU A 28 1.77 -8.71 10.11
CA GLU A 28 3.09 -8.60 10.73
C GLU A 28 4.13 -9.43 10.00
N GLY A 29 5.36 -8.93 9.95
CA GLY A 29 6.47 -9.66 9.37
C GLY A 29 7.74 -8.86 9.39
N THR A 30 8.67 -9.22 8.50
CA THR A 30 9.92 -8.52 8.31
C THR A 30 10.01 -7.97 6.91
N ILE A 31 10.52 -6.75 6.76
CA ILE A 31 10.91 -6.19 5.47
C ILE A 31 12.43 -6.09 5.40
N ASN A 32 12.98 -6.40 4.23
CA ASN A 32 14.41 -6.31 3.94
C ASN A 32 14.66 -5.12 3.03
N THR A 33 15.59 -4.24 3.42
CA THR A 33 16.04 -3.14 2.56
C THR A 33 17.22 -3.60 1.72
N ILE A 34 17.13 -3.44 0.40
CA ILE A 34 18.09 -3.90 -0.59
C ILE A 34 18.60 -2.69 -1.39
N ALA A 35 19.91 -2.65 -1.62
CA ALA A 35 20.56 -1.70 -2.53
C ALA A 35 21.57 -2.44 -3.41
N ASN A 36 21.49 -2.28 -4.73
CA ASN A 36 22.41 -2.93 -5.69
C ASN A 36 22.62 -4.42 -5.37
N VAL A 37 21.53 -5.17 -5.23
CA VAL A 37 21.47 -6.61 -4.86
C VAL A 37 21.97 -7.01 -3.47
N ARG A 38 22.44 -6.06 -2.65
CA ARG A 38 22.88 -6.33 -1.27
C ARG A 38 21.77 -5.98 -0.27
N GLN A 39 21.43 -6.92 0.62
CA GLN A 39 20.61 -6.62 1.79
C GLN A 39 21.38 -5.73 2.77
N LEU A 40 20.81 -4.59 3.11
CA LEU A 40 21.38 -3.61 4.02
C LEU A 40 20.87 -3.82 5.45
N THR A 41 19.55 -3.97 5.60
CA THR A 41 18.87 -4.05 6.89
C THR A 41 17.64 -4.95 6.81
N THR A 42 17.24 -5.48 7.97
CA THR A 42 15.99 -6.22 8.17
C THR A 42 15.25 -5.56 9.32
N ASN A 43 14.04 -5.11 9.07
CA ASN A 43 13.21 -4.42 10.05
C ASN A 43 11.92 -5.20 10.28
N LYS A 44 11.41 -5.17 11.51
CA LYS A 44 10.05 -5.66 11.77
C LYS A 44 9.07 -4.65 11.19
N CYS A 45 7.99 -5.12 10.61
CA CYS A 45 6.94 -4.29 10.04
C CYS A 45 5.58 -4.78 10.54
N ILE A 46 4.77 -3.84 11.01
CA ILE A 46 3.37 -4.02 11.37
C ILE A 46 2.56 -3.12 10.45
N LEU A 47 1.60 -3.70 9.74
CA LEU A 47 0.68 -2.98 8.88
C LEU A 47 -0.75 -3.27 9.33
N ILE A 48 -1.56 -2.24 9.49
CA ILE A 48 -2.98 -2.37 9.85
C ILE A 48 -3.81 -1.76 8.72
N VAL A 49 -4.71 -2.55 8.16
CA VAL A 49 -5.75 -2.06 7.26
C VAL A 49 -7.00 -1.82 8.10
N ASN A 50 -7.45 -0.57 8.18
CA ASN A 50 -8.62 -0.18 8.95
C ASN A 50 -9.92 -0.40 8.16
N GLU A 51 -11.05 -0.46 8.85
CA GLU A 51 -12.38 -0.63 8.23
C GLU A 51 -12.74 0.52 7.28
N ASP A 52 -12.23 1.72 7.55
CA ASP A 52 -12.41 2.90 6.70
C ASP A 52 -11.50 2.89 5.45
N SER A 53 -10.77 1.80 5.22
CA SER A 53 -9.80 1.62 4.12
C SER A 53 -8.54 2.47 4.21
N SER A 54 -8.25 3.08 5.37
CA SER A 54 -6.92 3.63 5.65
C SER A 54 -5.92 2.52 6.02
N ILE A 55 -4.62 2.81 5.82
CA ILE A 55 -3.52 1.90 6.15
C ILE A 55 -2.59 2.59 7.15
N GLU A 56 -2.28 1.92 8.25
CA GLU A 56 -1.23 2.31 9.18
C GLU A 56 -0.02 1.39 9.01
N ILE A 57 1.18 1.98 8.92
CA ILE A 57 2.44 1.24 8.79
C ILE A 57 3.35 1.65 9.93
N THR A 58 3.87 0.67 10.65
CA THR A 58 4.92 0.82 11.66
C THR A 58 6.10 -0.07 11.28
N ILE A 59 7.27 0.52 11.05
CA ILE A 59 8.53 -0.19 10.79
C ILE A 59 9.42 0.03 12.01
N GLU A 60 9.88 -1.06 12.62
CA GLU A 60 10.75 -1.08 13.80
C GLU A 60 12.12 -1.64 13.39
N GLY A 61 13.14 -0.78 13.36
CA GLY A 61 14.50 -1.11 12.89
C GLY A 61 15.60 -0.89 13.93
N GLY A 62 15.21 -0.49 15.15
CA GLY A 62 16.12 0.10 16.13
C GLY A 62 16.31 1.60 15.86
N ASN A 63 16.89 2.31 16.84
CA ASN A 63 16.89 3.78 17.07
C ASN A 63 17.04 4.75 15.87
N VAL A 64 17.38 4.32 14.65
CA VAL A 64 17.60 5.18 13.48
C VAL A 64 16.54 5.03 12.38
N TYR A 65 15.77 3.92 12.36
CA TYR A 65 14.87 3.58 11.23
C TYR A 65 13.40 3.36 11.63
N ASP A 66 13.02 3.77 12.83
CA ASP A 66 11.63 3.66 13.26
C ASP A 66 10.75 4.63 12.45
N LYS A 67 9.78 4.08 11.72
CA LYS A 67 8.84 4.83 10.86
C LYS A 67 7.42 4.51 11.27
N LYS A 68 6.62 5.54 11.52
CA LYS A 68 5.17 5.42 11.66
C LYS A 68 4.50 6.36 10.68
N LEU A 69 3.57 5.82 9.89
CA LEU A 69 2.79 6.63 8.95
C LEU A 69 1.39 6.06 8.76
N THR A 70 0.49 6.94 8.35
CA THR A 70 -0.90 6.60 7.99
C THR A 70 -1.15 7.06 6.57
N ILE A 71 -1.75 6.20 5.75
CA ILE A 71 -2.18 6.47 4.38
C ILE A 71 -3.71 6.46 4.37
N SER A 72 -4.31 7.57 3.96
CA SER A 72 -5.77 7.65 3.82
C SER A 72 -6.21 6.90 2.56
N LYS A 73 -7.48 6.48 2.52
CA LYS A 73 -8.03 5.79 1.35
C LYS A 73 -7.97 6.63 0.07
N GLU A 74 -8.02 7.95 0.19
CA GLU A 74 -7.98 8.90 -0.93
C GLU A 74 -6.57 9.03 -1.52
N GLU A 75 -5.53 8.69 -0.76
CA GLU A 75 -4.14 8.65 -1.24
C GLU A 75 -3.83 7.37 -2.03
N LEU A 76 -4.71 6.36 -1.99
CA LEU A 76 -4.51 5.06 -2.61
C LEU A 76 -5.05 5.02 -4.03
N ILE A 77 -4.29 4.40 -4.91
CA ILE A 77 -4.67 4.13 -6.29
C ILE A 77 -4.76 2.61 -6.44
N LYS A 78 -5.93 2.09 -6.81
CA LYS A 78 -6.08 0.67 -7.16
C LYS A 78 -5.36 0.40 -8.47
N THR A 79 -4.39 -0.50 -8.47
CA THR A 79 -3.67 -0.93 -9.68
C THR A 79 -4.14 -2.28 -10.20
N ASP A 80 -4.67 -3.14 -9.33
CA ASP A 80 -5.30 -4.43 -9.67
C ASP A 80 -6.32 -4.84 -8.57
N ASP A 81 -7.01 -5.95 -8.72
CA ASP A 81 -8.03 -6.46 -7.79
C ASP A 81 -7.55 -6.71 -6.36
N ILE A 82 -6.26 -6.99 -6.24
CA ILE A 82 -5.57 -7.22 -4.97
C ILE A 82 -4.42 -6.24 -4.73
N SER A 83 -4.21 -5.27 -5.63
CA SER A 83 -3.01 -4.41 -5.63
C SER A 83 -3.37 -2.93 -5.56
N TYR A 84 -2.64 -2.21 -4.70
CA TYR A 84 -2.83 -0.78 -4.45
C TYR A 84 -1.48 -0.09 -4.32
N GLU A 85 -1.41 1.18 -4.73
CA GLU A 85 -0.20 1.99 -4.68
C GLU A 85 -0.46 3.38 -4.12
N THR A 86 0.57 4.00 -3.55
CA THR A 86 0.57 5.42 -3.19
C THR A 86 2.00 5.97 -3.16
N SER A 87 2.12 7.31 -3.21
CA SER A 87 3.38 8.02 -3.01
C SER A 87 3.25 8.93 -1.79
N LYS A 88 4.09 8.74 -0.78
CA LYS A 88 4.07 9.52 0.45
C LYS A 88 5.46 9.72 1.04
N ASP A 89 5.74 10.95 1.47
CA ASP A 89 7.03 11.36 2.04
C ASP A 89 8.22 10.99 1.16
N GLY A 90 8.06 11.13 -0.17
CA GLY A 90 9.09 10.83 -1.16
C GLY A 90 9.35 9.34 -1.42
N ASN A 91 8.53 8.43 -0.85
CA ASN A 91 8.62 7.00 -1.09
C ASN A 91 7.36 6.53 -1.85
N ASN A 92 7.51 5.50 -2.68
CA ASN A 92 6.38 4.80 -3.30
C ASN A 92 6.10 3.51 -2.56
N TYR A 93 4.84 3.23 -2.30
CA TYR A 93 4.40 2.02 -1.60
C TYR A 93 3.52 1.21 -2.53
N THR A 94 3.75 -0.09 -2.55
CA THR A 94 2.89 -1.07 -3.22
C THR A 94 2.41 -2.08 -2.19
N PHE A 95 1.10 -2.32 -2.17
CA PHE A 95 0.42 -3.26 -1.30
C PHE A 95 -0.26 -4.33 -2.15
N ILE A 96 0.11 -5.59 -1.96
CA ILE A 96 -0.51 -6.73 -2.65
C ILE A 96 -1.10 -7.67 -1.61
N PHE A 97 -2.41 -7.85 -1.62
CA PHE A 97 -3.13 -8.61 -0.61
C PHE A 97 -3.43 -10.04 -1.08
N HIS A 98 -3.21 -11.01 -0.19
CA HIS A 98 -3.57 -12.41 -0.37
C HIS A 98 -4.39 -12.88 0.84
N ASP A 99 -4.94 -14.10 0.77
CA ASP A 99 -5.85 -14.62 1.80
C ASP A 99 -5.22 -14.65 3.21
N THR A 100 -3.96 -15.06 3.29
CA THR A 100 -3.23 -15.31 4.56
C THR A 100 -2.07 -14.35 4.81
N TYR A 101 -1.73 -13.49 3.86
CA TYR A 101 -0.61 -12.56 3.97
C TYR A 101 -0.77 -11.37 3.01
N MET A 102 0.09 -10.38 3.14
CA MET A 102 0.22 -9.30 2.16
C MET A 102 1.69 -9.03 1.85
N THR A 103 2.00 -8.59 0.64
CA THR A 103 3.35 -8.19 0.22
C THR A 103 3.46 -6.67 0.21
N LEU A 104 4.38 -6.13 1.00
CA LEU A 104 4.69 -4.70 1.07
C LEU A 104 5.98 -4.47 0.30
N LYS A 105 5.96 -3.54 -0.64
CA LYS A 105 7.16 -3.02 -1.31
C LYS A 105 7.20 -1.51 -1.13
N ILE A 106 8.36 -0.99 -0.76
CA ILE A 106 8.63 0.44 -0.58
C ILE A 106 9.84 0.79 -1.44
N GLU A 107 9.64 1.65 -2.44
CA GLU A 107 10.74 2.28 -3.17
C GLU A 107 11.11 3.56 -2.43
N ASN A 108 12.27 3.55 -1.78
CA ASN A 108 12.71 4.65 -0.93
C ASN A 108 13.33 5.77 -1.79
N SER A 109 13.29 6.99 -1.26
CA SER A 109 13.86 8.18 -1.93
C SER A 109 15.37 8.11 -2.19
N ASP A 110 16.09 7.24 -1.50
CA ASP A 110 17.53 6.99 -1.67
C ASP A 110 17.85 5.87 -2.70
N ASN A 111 16.85 5.45 -3.50
CA ASN A 111 16.90 4.36 -4.47
C ASN A 111 17.12 2.96 -3.87
N THR A 112 16.95 2.80 -2.55
CA THR A 112 16.85 1.47 -1.95
C THR A 112 15.41 0.95 -2.04
N VAL A 113 15.24 -0.37 -2.01
CA VAL A 113 13.92 -1.00 -1.97
C VAL A 113 13.76 -1.76 -0.67
N SER A 114 12.71 -1.48 0.09
CA SER A 114 12.33 -2.27 1.26
C SER A 114 11.15 -3.16 0.92
N GLU A 115 11.28 -4.47 1.01
CA GLU A 115 10.19 -5.40 0.68
C GLU A 115 10.07 -6.57 1.65
N GLY A 116 8.85 -7.08 1.81
CA GLY A 116 8.60 -8.24 2.65
C GLY A 116 7.16 -8.73 2.60
N GLN A 117 6.99 -9.99 3.01
CA GLN A 117 5.68 -10.60 3.20
C GLN A 117 5.29 -10.49 4.68
N LEU A 118 4.11 -9.93 4.93
CA LEU A 118 3.54 -9.74 6.26
C LEU A 118 2.38 -10.72 6.43
N SER A 119 2.49 -11.63 7.39
CA SER A 119 1.46 -12.61 7.70
C SER A 119 0.26 -11.94 8.32
N LYS A 120 -0.94 -12.31 7.89
CA LYS A 120 -2.18 -11.86 8.52
C LYS A 120 -2.26 -12.45 9.92
N ILE A 121 -2.56 -11.61 10.92
CA ILE A 121 -2.78 -12.01 12.30
C ILE A 121 -4.29 -12.15 12.51
N GLU A 122 -4.71 -13.33 12.95
CA GLU A 122 -6.10 -13.65 13.33
C GLU A 122 -6.44 -13.17 14.75
#